data_AF-A0A6G3TTR4-F1
#
_entry.id   AF-A0A6G3TTR4-F1
#
_cell.length_a   1.000
_cell.length_b   1.000
_cell.length_c   1.000
_cell.angle_alpha   90.00
_cell.angle_beta   90.00
_cell.angle_gamma   90.00
#
_symmetry.space_group_name_H-M   'P 1'
#
loop_
_entity.id
_entity.type
_entity.pdbx_description
1 polymer ?
#
loop_
_entity_poly.entity_id
_entity_poly.type
_entity_poly.pdbx_seq_one_letter_code
_entity_poly.pdbx_strand_id
1 'polypeptide(L)'
;MNAAQLIAAGVAADEAGAIAARWNSVYDGIREELTARVKTARTLGGDATRLTEIRRELGQLDRCTHRACTQSAPGFSAHAALRLVQESLRYLPLELQGNVHRLAARLADWARIEQARAGREARRG
;
A
#
# COMPACT_ATOMS: atom_id res chain seq x y z
N MET A 1 -8.06 -6.37 2.03
CA MET A 1 -6.83 -7.12 2.42
C MET A 1 -7.11 -8.17 3.49
N ASN A 2 -6.60 -9.39 3.33
CA ASN A 2 -6.77 -10.48 4.30
C ASN A 2 -5.46 -10.75 5.07
N ALA A 3 -5.53 -10.85 6.41
CA ALA A 3 -4.38 -11.16 7.27
C ALA A 3 -3.73 -12.51 6.90
N ALA A 4 -4.50 -13.51 6.48
CA ALA A 4 -3.95 -14.80 6.05
C ALA A 4 -3.04 -14.66 4.81
N GLN A 5 -3.37 -13.74 3.89
CA GLN A 5 -2.54 -13.47 2.72
C GLN A 5 -1.24 -12.77 3.10
N LEU A 6 -1.26 -11.90 4.11
CA LEU A 6 -0.05 -11.28 4.65
C LEU A 6 0.84 -12.31 5.34
N ILE A 7 0.26 -13.23 6.13
CA ILE A 7 1.02 -14.31 6.77
C ILE A 7 1.67 -15.20 5.71
N ALA A 8 0.93 -15.58 4.66
CA ALA A 8 1.48 -16.32 3.53
C ALA A 8 2.60 -15.56 2.80
N ALA A 9 2.61 -14.23 2.87
CA ALA A 9 3.67 -13.36 2.35
C ALA A 9 4.84 -13.14 3.34
N GLY A 10 4.86 -13.80 4.50
CA GLY A 10 5.97 -13.76 5.47
C GLY A 10 5.82 -12.76 6.62
N VAL A 11 4.63 -12.18 6.80
CA VAL A 11 4.31 -11.29 7.94
C VAL A 11 4.04 -12.11 9.20
N ALA A 12 4.52 -11.63 10.34
CA ALA A 12 4.20 -12.24 11.63
C ALA A 12 2.68 -12.14 11.90
N ALA A 13 2.08 -13.17 12.51
CA ALA A 13 0.62 -13.26 12.60
C ALA A 13 -0.03 -12.11 13.39
N ASP A 14 0.64 -11.64 14.45
CA ASP A 14 0.26 -10.48 15.26
C ASP A 14 0.30 -9.17 14.45
N GLU A 15 1.35 -8.96 13.66
CA GLU A 15 1.48 -7.80 12.78
C GLU A 15 0.49 -7.85 11.62
N ALA A 16 0.29 -9.02 11.01
CA ALA A 16 -0.60 -9.23 9.87
C ALA A 16 -2.04 -8.82 10.19
N GLY A 17 -2.55 -9.20 11.36
CA GLY A 17 -3.88 -8.79 11.81
C GLY A 17 -3.97 -7.27 12.00
N ALA A 18 -2.96 -6.67 12.63
CA ALA A 18 -2.90 -5.24 12.89
C ALA A 18 -2.79 -4.40 11.60
N ILE A 19 -2.04 -4.86 10.61
CA ILE A 19 -1.90 -4.22 9.30
C ILE A 19 -3.19 -4.37 8.50
N ALA A 20 -3.74 -5.58 8.39
CA ALA A 20 -4.97 -5.83 7.63
C ALA A 20 -6.14 -5.00 8.16
N ALA A 21 -6.34 -4.97 9.49
CA ALA A 21 -7.38 -4.16 10.11
C ALA A 21 -7.22 -2.66 9.77
N ARG A 22 -5.97 -2.16 9.86
CA ARG A 22 -5.69 -0.75 9.59
C ARG A 22 -5.87 -0.41 8.12
N TRP A 23 -5.37 -1.26 7.22
CA TRP A 23 -5.54 -1.11 5.78
C TRP A 23 -7.02 -1.07 5.41
N ASN A 24 -7.79 -2.08 5.83
CA ASN A 24 -9.21 -2.19 5.50
C ASN A 24 -10.01 -1.00 6.04
N SER A 25 -9.61 -0.41 7.17
CA SER A 25 -10.30 0.77 7.72
C SER A 25 -10.14 2.06 6.89
N VAL A 26 -9.15 2.15 6.00
CA VAL A 26 -8.87 3.38 5.22
C VAL A 26 -8.88 3.16 3.71
N TYR A 27 -8.66 1.93 3.24
CA TYR A 27 -8.42 1.65 1.84
C TYR A 27 -9.61 2.03 0.94
N ASP A 28 -10.84 1.77 1.38
CA ASP A 28 -12.02 2.17 0.60
C ASP A 28 -12.11 3.68 0.44
N GLY A 29 -11.87 4.45 1.52
CA GLY A 29 -11.84 5.92 1.45
C GLY A 29 -10.73 6.44 0.51
N ILE A 30 -9.54 5.84 0.55
CA ILE A 30 -8.46 6.19 -0.39
C ILE A 30 -8.88 5.89 -1.84
N ARG A 31 -9.45 4.71 -2.08
CA ARG A 31 -9.87 4.26 -3.42
C ARG A 31 -10.96 5.15 -4.01
N GLU A 32 -11.93 5.55 -3.19
CA GLU A 32 -13.02 6.44 -3.57
C GLU A 32 -12.49 7.83 -3.94
N GLU A 33 -11.64 8.42 -3.09
CA GLU A 33 -11.08 9.73 -3.35
C GLU A 33 -10.21 9.74 -4.62
N LEU A 34 -9.31 8.77 -4.77
CA LEU A 34 -8.51 8.64 -6.00
C LEU A 34 -9.40 8.47 -7.24
N THR A 35 -10.52 7.76 -7.12
CA THR A 35 -11.48 7.61 -8.22
C THR A 35 -12.18 8.93 -8.57
N ALA A 36 -12.59 9.70 -7.56
CA ALA A 36 -13.18 11.02 -7.75
C ALA A 36 -12.18 11.99 -8.40
N ARG A 37 -10.91 11.95 -8.00
CA ARG A 37 -9.82 12.76 -8.58
C ARG A 37 -9.53 12.38 -10.02
N VAL A 38 -9.46 11.09 -10.35
CA VAL A 38 -9.31 10.61 -11.73
C VAL A 38 -10.47 11.12 -12.60
N LYS A 39 -11.71 11.02 -12.11
CA LYS A 39 -12.89 11.50 -12.83
C LYS A 39 -12.80 13.00 -13.09
N THR A 40 -12.49 13.78 -12.06
CA THR A 40 -12.37 15.24 -12.12
C THR A 40 -11.29 15.68 -13.11
N ALA A 41 -10.08 15.10 -13.01
CA ALA A 41 -8.98 15.40 -13.92
C ALA A 41 -9.37 15.17 -15.39
N ARG A 42 -10.01 14.02 -15.69
CA ARG A 42 -10.49 13.72 -17.05
C ARG A 42 -11.55 14.70 -17.55
N THR A 43 -12.53 15.06 -16.70
CA THR A 43 -13.58 16.01 -17.07
C THR A 43 -13.03 17.39 -17.38
N LEU A 44 -11.97 17.81 -16.68
CA LEU A 44 -11.32 19.11 -16.87
C LEU A 44 -10.22 19.08 -17.95
N GLY A 45 -10.00 17.96 -18.64
CA GLY A 45 -8.96 17.81 -19.67
C GLY A 45 -7.53 17.73 -19.12
N GLY A 46 -7.36 17.47 -17.82
CA GLY A 46 -6.05 17.30 -17.17
C GLY A 46 -5.50 15.88 -17.25
N ASP A 47 -4.22 15.72 -16.90
CA ASP A 47 -3.57 14.40 -16.83
C ASP A 47 -4.00 13.62 -15.57
N ALA A 48 -4.54 12.42 -15.78
CA ALA A 48 -4.98 11.49 -14.73
C ALA A 48 -4.11 10.23 -14.64
N THR A 49 -2.97 10.18 -15.34
CA THR A 49 -2.13 8.99 -15.49
C THR A 49 -1.64 8.51 -14.13
N ARG A 50 -0.95 9.38 -13.37
CA ARG A 50 -0.38 9.00 -12.07
C ARG A 50 -1.45 8.57 -11.06
N LEU A 51 -2.59 9.27 -11.00
CA LEU A 51 -3.72 8.88 -10.13
C LEU A 51 -4.28 7.50 -10.49
N THR A 52 -4.34 7.18 -11.78
CA THR A 52 -4.80 5.87 -12.27
C THR A 52 -3.81 4.77 -11.90
N GLU A 53 -2.50 5.04 -12.00
CA GLU A 53 -1.44 4.12 -11.59
C GLU A 53 -1.48 3.85 -10.09
N ILE A 54 -1.50 4.90 -9.26
CA ILE A 54 -1.58 4.75 -7.80
C ILE A 54 -2.77 3.87 -7.41
N ARG A 55 -3.95 4.15 -7.97
CA ARG A 55 -5.15 3.35 -7.70
C ARG A 55 -4.99 1.89 -8.13
N ARG A 56 -4.38 1.64 -9.29
CA ARG A 56 -4.12 0.28 -9.79
C ARG A 56 -3.16 -0.47 -8.87
N GLU A 57 -2.04 0.14 -8.52
CA GLU A 57 -0.99 -0.47 -7.68
C GLU A 57 -1.52 -0.74 -6.26
N LEU A 58 -2.24 0.22 -5.66
CA LEU A 58 -2.91 0.01 -4.37
C LEU A 58 -3.92 -1.13 -4.41
N GLY A 59 -4.68 -1.27 -5.52
CA GLY A 59 -5.58 -2.39 -5.70
C GLY A 59 -4.88 -3.74 -5.84
N GLN A 60 -3.70 -3.78 -6.43
CA GLN A 60 -2.88 -4.99 -6.46
C GLN A 60 -2.37 -5.35 -5.07
N LEU A 61 -1.92 -4.36 -4.29
CA LEU A 61 -1.51 -4.56 -2.90
C LEU A 61 -2.66 -5.06 -2.03
N ASP A 62 -3.86 -4.47 -2.15
CA ASP A 62 -5.05 -4.90 -1.41
C ASP A 62 -5.41 -6.38 -1.64
N ARG A 63 -5.20 -6.85 -2.88
CA ARG A 63 -5.40 -8.25 -3.30
C ARG A 63 -4.17 -9.14 -3.12
N CYS A 64 -3.06 -8.60 -2.58
CA CYS A 64 -1.77 -9.28 -2.46
C CYS A 64 -1.25 -9.85 -3.79
N THR A 65 -1.48 -9.14 -4.90
CA THR A 65 -1.04 -9.53 -6.26
C THR A 65 0.00 -8.58 -6.85
N HIS A 66 0.52 -7.66 -6.03
CA HIS A 66 1.56 -6.71 -6.44
C HIS A 66 2.87 -7.43 -6.76
N ARG A 67 3.59 -6.94 -7.76
CA ARG A 67 4.91 -7.46 -8.16
C ARG A 67 5.88 -6.28 -8.22
N ALA A 68 6.99 -6.38 -7.49
CA ALA A 68 8.03 -5.36 -7.51
C ALA A 68 8.75 -5.28 -8.87
N CYS A 69 8.98 -6.43 -9.50
CA CYS A 69 9.39 -6.54 -10.90
C CYS A 69 8.67 -7.72 -11.57
N THR A 70 8.82 -7.84 -12.89
CA THR A 70 8.19 -8.91 -13.69
C THR A 70 8.55 -10.32 -13.22
N GLN A 71 9.72 -10.48 -12.59
CA GLN A 71 10.24 -11.77 -12.10
C GLN A 71 9.92 -12.04 -10.63
N SER A 72 9.48 -11.04 -9.85
CA SER A 72 9.12 -11.25 -8.43
C SER A 72 7.82 -12.05 -8.31
N ALA A 73 7.75 -12.92 -7.29
CA ALA A 73 6.50 -13.55 -6.89
C ALA A 73 5.42 -12.47 -6.57
N PRO A 74 4.15 -12.71 -6.91
CA PRO A 74 3.09 -11.79 -6.54
C PRO A 74 2.88 -11.85 -5.02
N GLY A 75 2.67 -10.69 -4.40
CA GLY A 75 2.47 -10.63 -2.96
C GLY A 75 2.18 -9.22 -2.48
N PHE A 76 2.24 -9.06 -1.17
CA PHE A 76 2.26 -7.74 -0.56
C PHE A 76 3.70 -7.24 -0.42
N SER A 77 3.90 -5.93 -0.58
CA SER A 77 5.19 -5.28 -0.31
C SER A 77 4.97 -4.09 0.60
N ALA A 78 5.56 -4.12 1.81
CA ALA A 78 5.43 -3.02 2.77
C ALA A 78 6.04 -1.72 2.23
N HIS A 79 7.16 -1.83 1.53
CA HIS A 79 7.81 -0.69 0.89
C HIS A 79 6.93 -0.05 -0.20
N ALA A 80 6.38 -0.84 -1.11
CA ALA A 80 5.51 -0.33 -2.17
C ALA A 80 4.22 0.28 -1.58
N ALA A 81 3.63 -0.40 -0.59
CA ALA A 81 2.46 0.11 0.12
C ALA A 81 2.73 1.44 0.81
N LEU A 82 3.85 1.56 1.54
CA LEU A 82 4.25 2.80 2.20
C LEU A 82 4.35 3.96 1.20
N ARG A 83 5.10 3.75 0.11
CA ARG A 83 5.31 4.77 -0.93
C ARG A 83 3.99 5.26 -1.51
N LEU A 84 3.10 4.33 -1.89
CA LEU A 84 1.82 4.66 -2.49
C LEU A 84 0.86 5.33 -1.50
N VAL A 85 0.83 4.88 -0.24
CA VAL A 85 0.05 5.51 0.82
C VAL A 85 0.53 6.95 1.07
N GLN A 86 1.84 7.17 1.13
CA GLN A 86 2.42 8.51 1.29
C GLN A 86 2.11 9.42 0.11
N GLU A 87 2.18 8.89 -1.11
CA GLU A 87 1.83 9.65 -2.30
C GLU A 87 0.33 9.99 -2.34
N SER A 88 -0.52 9.06 -1.91
CA SER A 88 -1.97 9.25 -1.85
C SER A 88 -2.36 10.41 -0.96
N LEU A 89 -1.65 10.64 0.15
CA LEU A 89 -1.94 11.73 1.11
C LEU A 89 -2.07 13.11 0.45
N ARG A 90 -1.36 13.35 -0.67
CA ARG A 90 -1.43 14.61 -1.43
C ARG A 90 -2.81 14.90 -2.02
N TYR A 91 -3.64 13.87 -2.15
CA TYR A 91 -4.94 13.94 -2.79
C TYR A 91 -6.10 13.74 -1.81
N LEU A 92 -5.82 13.38 -0.56
CA LEU A 92 -6.84 13.03 0.42
C LEU A 92 -7.36 14.26 1.17
N PRO A 93 -8.67 14.28 1.49
CA PRO A 93 -9.23 15.27 2.40
C PRO A 93 -8.67 15.08 3.82
N LEU A 94 -8.66 16.16 4.62
CA LEU A 94 -8.01 16.20 5.94
C LEU A 94 -8.55 15.13 6.90
N GLU A 95 -9.85 14.83 6.80
CA GLU A 95 -10.58 13.87 7.63
C GLU A 95 -10.04 12.44 7.47
N LEU A 96 -9.52 12.09 6.29
CA LEU A 96 -8.91 10.78 6.02
C LEU A 96 -7.43 10.75 6.39
N GLN A 97 -6.72 11.88 6.26
CA GLN A 97 -5.26 11.92 6.39
C GLN A 97 -4.76 11.39 7.73
N GLY A 98 -5.42 11.72 8.85
CA GLY A 98 -4.99 11.27 10.17
C GLY A 98 -4.91 9.74 10.30
N ASN A 99 -5.90 9.03 9.75
CA ASN A 99 -5.89 7.58 9.78
C ASN A 99 -4.88 6.96 8.80
N VAL A 100 -4.70 7.59 7.64
CA VAL A 100 -3.73 7.20 6.60
C VAL A 100 -2.30 7.41 7.08
N HIS A 101 -2.00 8.48 7.81
CA HIS A 101 -0.67 8.70 8.43
C HIS A 101 -0.30 7.60 9.42
N ARG A 102 -1.26 7.16 10.26
CA ARG A 102 -1.05 6.05 11.19
C ARG A 102 -0.84 4.72 10.45
N LEU A 103 -1.52 4.50 9.31
CA LEU A 103 -1.22 3.36 8.42
C LEU A 103 0.20 3.47 7.88
N ALA A 104 0.61 4.64 7.39
CA ALA A 104 1.94 4.89 6.86
C ALA A 104 3.02 4.62 7.92
N ALA A 105 2.83 5.04 9.17
CA ALA A 105 3.75 4.76 10.25
C ALA A 105 3.97 3.25 10.45
N ARG A 106 2.88 2.46 10.50
CA ARG A 106 2.97 1.00 10.63
C ARG A 106 3.65 0.34 9.42
N LEU A 107 3.34 0.79 8.22
CA LEU A 107 3.98 0.29 7.00
C LEU A 107 5.48 0.63 6.98
N ALA A 108 5.88 1.79 7.53
CA ALA A 108 7.28 2.18 7.64
C ALA A 108 8.06 1.30 8.60
N ASP A 109 7.49 0.98 9.77
CA ASP A 109 8.13 0.08 10.73
C ASP A 109 8.31 -1.32 10.13
N TRP A 110 7.27 -1.83 9.44
CA TRP A 110 7.37 -3.12 8.78
C TRP A 110 8.36 -3.12 7.59
N ALA A 111 8.36 -2.09 6.75
CA ALA A 111 9.31 -1.97 5.64
C ALA A 111 10.78 -2.00 6.11
N ARG A 112 11.08 -1.40 7.27
CA ARG A 112 12.41 -1.50 7.90
C ARG A 112 12.74 -2.93 8.31
N ILE A 113 11.78 -3.66 8.87
CA ILE A 113 11.96 -5.06 9.27
C ILE A 113 12.23 -5.95 8.05
N GLU A 114 11.47 -5.78 6.96
CA GLU A 114 11.70 -6.48 5.68
C GLU A 114 13.11 -6.24 5.16
N GLN A 115 13.54 -4.98 5.06
CA GLN A 115 14.87 -4.62 4.58
C GLN A 115 15.98 -5.22 5.48
N ALA A 116 15.80 -5.19 6.79
CA ALA A 116 16.76 -5.77 7.72
C ALA A 116 16.86 -7.30 7.59
N ARG A 117 15.74 -8.00 7.28
CA ARG A 117 15.74 -9.45 7.01
C ARG A 117 16.47 -9.75 5.71
N ALA A 118 16.10 -9.10 4.61
CA ALA A 118 16.75 -9.28 3.31
C ALA A 118 18.26 -9.03 3.38
N GLY A 119 18.68 -7.97 4.07
CA GLY A 119 20.10 -7.65 4.27
C GLY A 119 20.87 -8.65 5.15
N ARG A 120 20.19 -9.43 6.00
CA ARG A 120 20.84 -10.53 6.75
C ARG A 120 20.97 -11.79 5.89
N GLU A 121 19.95 -12.11 5.10
CA GLU A 121 19.95 -13.25 4.18
C GLU A 121 21.02 -13.09 3.10
N ALA A 122 21.14 -11.90 2.49
CA ALA A 122 22.17 -11.58 1.50
C ALA A 122 23.61 -11.64 2.05
N ARG A 123 23.80 -11.61 3.38
CA ARG A 123 25.12 -11.77 4.03
C ARG A 123 25.43 -13.21 4.42
N ARG A 124 24.44 -14.13 4.34
CA ARG A 124 24.57 -15.54 4.73
C ARG A 124 24.72 -16.48 3.54
N GLY A 125 24.32 -16.05 2.34
CA GLY A 125 24.60 -16.74 1.07
C GLY A 125 25.86 -16.19 0.43
#